data_AF-A0A2Z2KGK5-F1
#
_entry.id   AF-A0A2Z2KGK5-F1
#
_cell.length_a   1.000
_cell.length_b   1.000
_cell.length_c   1.000
_cell.angle_alpha   90.00
_cell.angle_beta   90.00
_cell.angle_gamma   90.00
#
_symmetry.space_group_name_H-M   'P 1'
#
loop_
_entity.id
_entity.type
_entity.pdbx_description
1 polymer ?
#
loop_
_entity_poly.entity_id
_entity_poly.type
_entity_poly.pdbx_seq_one_letter_code
_entity_poly.pdbx_strand_id
1 'polypeptide(L)'
;MERAIYGMAMPFNDFYADTDVEKNTYMVNRTNRAAVFFDSKVGITLGHDYTQVVGTTDDGLQIQLADGGLFFKLSPSSPLGWSVYKKVKRAALRHCSISFRKILSERNAAKEMVSSEIFRSEGFTDEVSVHDLREIIVHEVCLTNGPANELTFCTTNAGDPRLSGIRWDNSQPIPKDLIRPSERPRFDREMWLAEETASLSADIKDFKKELENATQPNLRRK
;
A
#
# COMPACT_ATOMS: atom_id res chain seq x y z
N MET A 1 7.01 14.77 25.62
CA MET A 1 6.62 14.68 24.19
C MET A 1 6.52 13.20 23.83
N GLU A 2 5.37 12.77 23.32
CA GLU A 2 5.13 11.37 22.93
C GLU A 2 6.08 10.96 21.80
N ARG A 3 6.63 9.76 21.86
CA ARG A 3 7.50 9.23 20.80
C ARG A 3 6.65 8.41 19.84
N ALA A 4 6.41 8.95 18.66
CA ALA A 4 5.61 8.29 17.63
C ALA A 4 6.21 8.53 16.23
N ILE A 5 5.82 7.68 15.29
CA ILE A 5 6.04 7.85 13.86
C ILE A 5 4.72 8.33 13.27
N TYR A 6 4.76 9.41 12.50
CA TYR A 6 3.61 9.97 11.80
C TYR A 6 3.84 9.85 10.30
N GLY A 7 2.78 9.83 9.50
CA GLY A 7 2.94 9.87 8.05
C GLY A 7 1.63 9.99 7.28
N MET A 8 1.78 10.21 5.98
CA MET A 8 0.70 10.17 4.99
C MET A 8 0.99 9.03 4.02
N ALA A 9 0.19 7.96 4.07
CA ALA A 9 0.45 6.74 3.31
C ALA A 9 -0.28 6.69 1.96
N MET A 10 -1.31 7.52 1.77
CA MET A 10 -1.97 7.71 0.48
C MET A 10 -2.41 9.17 0.36
N PRO A 11 -1.87 9.97 -0.58
CA PRO A 11 -2.44 11.27 -0.90
C PRO A 11 -3.80 11.10 -1.61
N PHE A 12 -4.73 12.02 -1.38
CA PHE A 12 -5.98 12.11 -2.13
C PHE A 12 -5.89 13.16 -3.24
N ASN A 13 -6.72 12.99 -4.26
CA ASN A 13 -6.70 13.78 -5.50
C ASN A 13 -5.42 13.60 -6.34
N ASP A 14 -4.59 12.64 -5.97
CA ASP A 14 -3.46 12.18 -6.77
C ASP A 14 -3.84 10.88 -7.49
N PHE A 15 -2.89 10.30 -8.22
CA PHE A 15 -3.10 9.08 -8.96
C PHE A 15 -1.97 8.08 -8.80
N TYR A 16 -2.31 6.81 -9.03
CA TYR A 16 -1.34 5.78 -9.33
C TYR A 16 -1.36 5.53 -10.83
N ALA A 17 -0.23 5.73 -11.48
CA ALA A 17 -0.05 5.40 -12.89
C ALA A 17 0.50 3.98 -13.02
N ASP A 18 -0.04 3.24 -13.98
CA ASP A 18 0.46 1.95 -14.43
C ASP A 18 0.48 1.94 -15.96
N THR A 19 1.28 1.07 -16.56
CA THR A 19 1.35 0.94 -18.02
C THR A 19 0.74 -0.40 -18.42
N ASP A 20 -0.35 -0.37 -19.18
CA ASP A 20 -0.86 -1.55 -19.88
C ASP A 20 0.04 -1.80 -21.09
N VAL A 21 1.02 -2.69 -20.94
CA VAL A 21 2.02 -3.01 -21.97
C VAL A 21 1.38 -3.66 -23.20
N GLU A 22 0.26 -4.39 -23.03
CA GLU A 22 -0.43 -5.04 -24.13
C GLU A 22 -1.19 -4.02 -24.99
N LYS A 23 -1.77 -3.00 -24.37
CA LYS A 23 -2.54 -1.94 -25.06
C LYS A 23 -1.73 -0.67 -25.32
N ASN A 24 -0.47 -0.62 -24.89
CA ASN A 24 0.37 0.57 -24.89
C ASN A 24 -0.38 1.81 -24.35
N THR A 25 -1.09 1.64 -23.23
CA THR A 25 -1.97 2.66 -22.64
C THR A 25 -1.53 2.96 -21.21
N TYR A 26 -1.48 4.24 -20.84
CA TYR A 26 -1.29 4.63 -19.45
C TYR A 26 -2.61 4.54 -18.69
N MET A 27 -2.63 3.74 -17.64
CA MET A 27 -3.76 3.62 -16.72
C MET A 27 -3.55 4.51 -15.50
N VAL A 28 -4.44 5.46 -15.30
CA VAL A 28 -4.40 6.42 -14.20
C VAL A 28 -5.54 6.11 -13.24
N ASN A 29 -5.20 5.63 -12.04
CA ASN A 29 -6.17 5.32 -10.98
C ASN A 29 -6.20 6.45 -9.96
N ARG A 30 -7.30 7.20 -9.90
CA ARG A 30 -7.44 8.33 -8.98
C ARG A 30 -7.92 7.88 -7.61
N THR A 31 -7.28 8.40 -6.57
CA THR A 31 -7.69 8.15 -5.18
C THR A 31 -8.61 9.24 -4.67
N ASN A 32 -9.71 8.83 -4.03
CA ASN A 32 -10.66 9.74 -3.40
C ASN A 32 -11.05 9.21 -2.02
N ARG A 33 -11.21 10.14 -1.07
CA ARG A 33 -11.57 9.84 0.32
C ARG A 33 -12.79 8.94 0.46
N ALA A 34 -13.83 9.19 -0.34
CA ALA A 34 -15.11 8.48 -0.25
C ALA A 34 -15.03 6.99 -0.64
N ALA A 35 -13.98 6.58 -1.35
CA ALA A 35 -13.79 5.19 -1.74
C ALA A 35 -12.96 4.39 -0.74
N VAL A 36 -12.39 5.02 0.29
CA VAL A 36 -11.44 4.37 1.21
C VAL A 36 -12.16 3.73 2.40
N PHE A 37 -11.91 2.44 2.56
CA PHE A 37 -12.31 1.61 3.68
C PHE A 37 -11.08 0.84 4.20
N PHE A 38 -11.23 0.22 5.36
CA PHE A 38 -10.19 -0.54 6.02
C PHE A 38 -10.66 -1.95 6.32
N ASP A 39 -9.71 -2.89 6.31
CA ASP A 39 -9.93 -4.20 6.92
C ASP A 39 -10.12 -4.05 8.44
N SER A 40 -10.66 -5.08 9.10
CA SER A 40 -10.92 -5.04 10.54
C SER A 40 -9.65 -4.88 11.37
N LYS A 41 -8.50 -5.27 10.80
CA LYS A 41 -7.19 -5.12 11.38
C LYS A 41 -6.21 -4.67 10.30
N VAL A 42 -5.55 -3.54 10.54
CA VAL A 42 -4.50 -3.01 9.67
C VAL A 42 -3.19 -3.07 10.43
N GLY A 43 -2.15 -3.57 9.76
CA GLY A 43 -0.80 -3.55 10.29
C GLY A 43 0.08 -2.53 9.60
N ILE A 44 1.18 -2.20 10.27
CA ILE A 44 2.27 -1.44 9.68
C ILE A 44 3.53 -2.29 9.61
N THR A 45 4.08 -2.45 8.41
CA THR A 45 5.24 -3.32 8.12
C THR A 45 6.46 -2.51 7.69
N LEU A 46 7.60 -3.17 7.56
CA LEU A 46 8.79 -2.62 6.92
C LEU A 46 8.98 -3.26 5.54
N GLY A 47 8.88 -2.47 4.46
CA GLY A 47 9.15 -2.95 3.10
C GLY A 47 8.22 -4.05 2.59
N HIS A 48 6.94 -4.02 2.98
CA HIS A 48 5.94 -5.05 2.66
C HIS A 48 6.27 -6.45 3.20
N ASP A 49 7.20 -6.54 4.16
CA ASP A 49 7.55 -7.77 4.84
C ASP A 49 6.64 -7.97 6.06
N TYR A 50 5.67 -8.86 5.92
CA TYR A 50 4.71 -9.22 6.96
C TYR A 50 5.34 -10.02 8.10
N THR A 51 6.60 -10.46 7.99
CA THR A 51 7.36 -10.98 9.14
C THR A 51 7.88 -9.84 10.03
N GLN A 52 7.98 -8.62 9.47
CA GLN A 52 8.45 -7.40 10.12
C GLN A 52 7.31 -6.43 10.44
N VAL A 53 6.29 -6.92 11.14
CA VAL A 53 5.21 -6.07 11.65
C VAL A 53 5.71 -5.18 12.78
N VAL A 54 5.61 -3.88 12.58
CA VAL A 54 6.10 -2.83 13.48
C VAL A 54 5.03 -2.39 14.47
N GLY A 55 3.75 -2.55 14.10
CA GLY A 55 2.58 -2.31 14.95
C GLY A 55 1.29 -2.68 14.23
N THR A 56 0.17 -2.63 14.95
CA THR A 56 -1.17 -2.90 14.39
C THR A 56 -2.19 -1.96 14.99
N THR A 57 -3.41 -1.92 14.46
CA THR A 57 -4.50 -1.12 15.03
C THR A 57 -4.89 -1.54 16.45
N ASP A 58 -4.52 -2.75 16.87
CA ASP A 58 -4.65 -3.20 18.26
C ASP A 58 -3.43 -2.82 19.13
N ASP A 59 -2.33 -2.42 18.50
CA ASP A 59 -1.01 -2.19 19.10
C ASP A 59 -0.36 -0.91 18.55
N GLY A 60 -0.88 0.23 19.03
CA GLY A 60 -0.25 1.54 18.86
C GLY A 60 -0.39 2.19 17.49
N LEU A 61 -1.03 1.57 16.50
CA LEU A 61 -1.31 2.20 15.20
C LEU A 61 -2.69 2.88 15.22
N GLN A 62 -2.70 4.16 14.87
CA GLN A 62 -3.90 4.95 14.63
C GLN A 62 -3.90 5.42 13.17
N ILE A 63 -5.05 5.33 12.50
CA ILE A 63 -5.23 5.71 11.10
C ILE A 63 -6.39 6.69 10.99
N GLN A 64 -6.21 7.75 10.20
CA GLN A 64 -7.22 8.77 9.96
C GLN A 64 -7.31 9.13 8.48
N LEU A 65 -8.54 9.41 8.03
CA LEU A 65 -8.77 10.04 6.75
C LEU A 65 -9.00 11.54 6.94
N ALA A 66 -8.23 12.34 6.22
CA ALA A 66 -8.45 13.77 6.07
C ALA A 66 -8.55 14.13 4.60
N ASP A 67 -8.88 15.39 4.28
CA ASP A 67 -9.12 15.79 2.89
C ASP A 67 -7.87 15.67 2.01
N GLY A 68 -6.68 15.78 2.60
CA GLY A 68 -5.40 15.61 1.91
C GLY A 68 -4.97 14.16 1.69
N GLY A 69 -5.51 13.19 2.44
CA GLY A 69 -5.03 11.81 2.36
C GLY A 69 -5.38 10.92 3.55
N LEU A 70 -4.81 9.71 3.51
CA LEU A 70 -4.78 8.74 4.58
C LEU A 70 -3.51 8.96 5.43
N PHE A 71 -3.71 9.32 6.69
CA PHE A 71 -2.65 9.58 7.66
C PHE A 71 -2.58 8.48 8.71
N PHE A 72 -1.40 8.27 9.28
CA PHE A 72 -1.21 7.36 10.40
C PHE A 72 -0.31 7.94 11.50
N LYS A 73 -0.49 7.42 12.71
CA LYS A 73 0.39 7.58 13.86
C LYS A 73 0.68 6.20 14.44
N LEU A 74 1.95 5.85 14.58
CA LEU A 74 2.42 4.64 15.23
C LEU A 74 3.16 5.01 16.52
N SER A 75 2.64 4.56 17.66
CA SER A 75 3.31 4.62 18.96
C SER A 75 4.09 3.32 19.18
N PRO A 76 5.44 3.31 19.06
CA PRO A 76 6.20 2.07 19.11
C PRO A 76 6.16 1.41 20.48
N SER A 77 5.72 0.15 20.53
CA SER A 77 5.67 -0.69 21.73
C SER A 77 6.74 -1.79 21.73
N SER A 78 7.25 -2.18 20.55
CA SER A 78 8.17 -3.30 20.36
C SER A 78 9.64 -2.89 20.10
N PRO A 79 10.63 -3.77 20.31
CA PRO A 79 12.03 -3.51 19.94
C PRO A 79 12.20 -3.17 18.45
N LEU A 80 11.46 -3.84 17.56
CA LEU A 80 11.43 -3.54 16.13
C LEU A 80 10.85 -2.13 15.89
N GLY A 81 9.73 -1.80 16.54
CA GLY A 81 9.13 -0.46 16.53
C GLY A 81 10.11 0.64 16.91
N TRP A 82 10.84 0.46 18.01
CA TRP A 82 11.87 1.41 18.45
C TRP A 82 13.04 1.52 17.47
N SER A 83 13.44 0.41 16.84
CA SER A 83 14.47 0.41 15.79
C SER A 83 14.01 1.22 14.57
N VAL A 84 12.78 1.00 14.12
CA VAL A 84 12.18 1.73 12.99
C VAL A 84 11.99 3.22 13.33
N TYR A 85 11.54 3.56 14.54
CA TYR A 85 11.47 4.94 15.02
C TYR A 85 12.82 5.66 14.90
N LYS A 86 13.92 5.00 15.31
CA LYS A 86 15.27 5.55 15.16
C LYS A 86 15.64 5.74 13.68
N LYS A 87 15.25 4.82 12.78
CA LYS A 87 15.47 4.94 11.33
C LYS A 87 14.73 6.15 10.74
N VAL A 88 13.47 6.38 11.12
CA VAL A 88 12.70 7.56 10.68
C VAL A 88 13.30 8.84 11.26
N LYS A 89 13.63 8.85 12.56
CA LYS A 89 14.22 10.02 13.25
C LYS A 89 15.52 10.50 12.59
N ARG A 90 16.36 9.58 12.08
CA ARG A 90 17.61 9.91 11.36
C ARG A 90 17.43 10.05 9.85
N ALA A 91 16.19 10.10 9.36
CA ALA A 91 15.83 10.18 7.94
C ALA A 91 16.43 9.04 7.07
N ALA A 92 16.61 7.84 7.64
CA ALA A 92 16.99 6.64 6.88
C ALA A 92 15.75 5.90 6.30
N LEU A 93 14.56 6.24 6.78
CA LEU A 93 13.28 5.74 6.29
C LEU A 93 12.33 6.93 6.19
N ARG A 94 11.96 7.33 4.98
CA ARG A 94 11.32 8.64 4.72
C ARG A 94 9.92 8.56 4.15
N HIS A 95 9.56 7.44 3.55
CA HIS A 95 8.29 7.28 2.84
C HIS A 95 7.49 6.12 3.42
N CYS A 96 6.26 6.02 2.93
CA CYS A 96 5.38 4.92 3.19
C CYS A 96 4.59 4.57 1.94
N SER A 97 3.98 3.41 1.94
CA SER A 97 3.04 2.98 0.92
C SER A 97 1.87 2.32 1.62
N ILE A 98 0.85 1.96 0.86
CA ILE A 98 -0.19 1.07 1.35
C ILE A 98 -0.34 -0.11 0.41
N SER A 99 -0.84 -1.20 0.96
CA SER A 99 -1.39 -2.29 0.17
C SER A 99 -2.90 -2.27 0.32
N PHE A 100 -3.59 -2.37 -0.81
CA PHE A 100 -5.04 -2.27 -0.86
C PHE A 100 -5.63 -3.15 -1.95
N ARG A 101 -6.84 -3.64 -1.70
CA ARG A 101 -7.69 -4.18 -2.77
C ARG A 101 -8.43 -3.02 -3.43
N LYS A 102 -8.37 -2.96 -4.76
CA LYS A 102 -9.17 -2.02 -5.55
C LYS A 102 -10.33 -2.72 -6.25
N ILE A 103 -11.49 -2.06 -6.25
CA ILE A 103 -12.58 -2.35 -7.18
C ILE A 103 -12.66 -1.14 -8.11
N LEU A 104 -12.24 -1.32 -9.36
CA LEU A 104 -12.26 -0.26 -10.37
C LEU A 104 -13.70 0.12 -10.73
N SER A 105 -13.97 1.41 -10.92
CA SER A 105 -15.19 1.85 -11.59
C SER A 105 -15.09 1.73 -13.11
N GLU A 106 -16.19 1.99 -13.79
CA GLU A 106 -16.21 2.30 -15.23
C GLU A 106 -15.28 3.48 -15.54
N ARG A 107 -14.77 3.54 -16.78
CA ARG A 107 -13.86 4.59 -17.27
C ARG A 107 -14.45 5.99 -17.08
N ASN A 108 -13.65 6.95 -16.65
CA ASN A 108 -14.05 8.35 -16.55
C ASN A 108 -13.70 9.10 -17.85
N ALA A 109 -14.57 8.99 -18.86
CA ALA A 109 -14.35 9.59 -20.19
C ALA A 109 -14.13 11.11 -20.15
N ALA A 110 -14.78 11.83 -19.23
CA ALA A 110 -14.60 13.27 -19.10
C ALA A 110 -13.19 13.63 -18.61
N LYS A 111 -12.64 12.87 -17.66
CA LYS A 111 -11.27 13.06 -17.18
C LYS A 111 -10.23 12.55 -18.17
N GLU A 112 -10.51 11.48 -18.90
CA GLU A 112 -9.66 11.01 -20.00
C GLU A 112 -9.46 12.09 -21.06
N MET A 113 -10.52 12.79 -21.43
CA MET A 113 -10.45 13.89 -22.41
C MET A 113 -9.56 15.03 -21.92
N VAL A 114 -9.74 15.48 -20.67
CA VAL A 114 -8.90 16.53 -20.06
C VAL A 114 -7.44 16.10 -19.94
N SER A 115 -7.18 14.88 -19.47
CA SER A 115 -5.82 14.35 -19.35
C SER A 115 -5.17 14.20 -20.72
N SER A 116 -5.90 13.71 -21.73
CA SER A 116 -5.38 13.57 -23.09
C SER A 116 -5.04 14.92 -23.72
N GLU A 117 -5.85 15.96 -23.49
CA GLU A 117 -5.55 17.33 -23.95
C GLU A 117 -4.25 17.86 -23.34
N ILE A 118 -4.05 17.66 -22.03
CA ILE A 118 -2.81 18.06 -21.33
C ILE A 118 -1.60 17.29 -21.91
N PHE A 119 -1.68 15.97 -22.01
CA PHE A 119 -0.59 15.14 -22.54
C PHE A 119 -0.23 15.52 -23.98
N ARG A 120 -1.23 15.78 -24.83
CA ARG A 120 -1.01 16.25 -26.20
C ARG A 120 -0.36 17.63 -26.24
N SER A 121 -0.74 18.53 -25.34
CA SER A 121 -0.13 19.87 -25.27
C SER A 121 1.35 19.84 -24.87
N GLU A 122 1.76 18.81 -24.13
CA GLU A 122 3.14 18.53 -23.74
C GLU A 122 3.89 17.65 -24.77
N GLY A 123 3.24 17.29 -25.89
CA GLY A 123 3.85 16.54 -26.99
C GLY A 123 3.82 15.02 -26.87
N PHE A 124 3.09 14.46 -25.90
CA PHE A 124 2.92 13.01 -25.75
C PHE A 124 1.77 12.49 -26.63
N THR A 125 1.97 11.33 -27.26
CA THR A 125 0.98 10.69 -28.17
C THR A 125 0.27 9.50 -27.54
N ASP A 126 0.62 9.12 -26.32
CA ASP A 126 0.11 7.92 -25.67
C ASP A 126 -1.36 8.07 -25.26
N GLU A 127 -2.10 6.95 -25.28
CA GLU A 127 -3.49 6.90 -24.85
C GLU A 127 -3.54 6.81 -23.30
N VAL A 128 -4.40 7.62 -22.69
CA VAL A 128 -4.57 7.67 -21.23
C VAL A 128 -5.98 7.21 -20.87
N SER A 129 -6.08 6.13 -20.09
CA SER A 129 -7.33 5.66 -19.50
C SER A 129 -7.40 6.07 -18.03
N VAL A 130 -8.46 6.76 -17.63
CA VAL A 130 -8.62 7.29 -16.28
C VAL A 130 -9.74 6.53 -15.59
N HIS A 131 -9.41 5.91 -14.46
CA HIS A 131 -10.35 5.19 -13.63
C HIS A 131 -10.47 5.86 -12.26
N ASP A 132 -11.70 6.12 -11.84
CA ASP A 132 -11.97 6.43 -10.44
C ASP A 132 -12.06 5.11 -9.67
N LEU A 133 -11.53 5.09 -8.45
CA LEU A 133 -11.62 3.91 -7.60
C LEU A 133 -12.98 3.92 -6.91
N ARG A 134 -13.79 2.87 -7.10
CA ARG A 134 -15.09 2.73 -6.43
C ARG A 134 -14.92 2.33 -4.97
N GLU A 135 -13.97 1.44 -4.72
CA GLU A 135 -13.66 0.94 -3.38
C GLU A 135 -12.16 0.62 -3.27
N ILE A 136 -11.56 1.08 -2.17
CA ILE A 136 -10.17 0.88 -1.77
C ILE A 136 -10.22 0.30 -0.36
N ILE A 137 -9.92 -0.99 -0.21
CA ILE A 137 -9.87 -1.63 1.11
C ILE A 137 -8.41 -1.75 1.51
N VAL A 138 -7.98 -0.90 2.45
CA VAL A 138 -6.60 -0.86 2.95
C VAL A 138 -6.41 -1.96 3.99
N HIS A 139 -5.37 -2.77 3.80
CA HIS A 139 -5.01 -3.85 4.72
C HIS A 139 -3.64 -3.66 5.38
N GLU A 140 -2.79 -2.80 4.82
CA GLU A 140 -1.43 -2.59 5.28
C GLU A 140 -0.98 -1.15 5.02
N VAL A 141 -0.26 -0.58 5.99
CA VAL A 141 0.64 0.54 5.78
C VAL A 141 2.07 -0.01 5.75
N CYS A 142 2.87 0.33 4.75
CA CYS A 142 4.25 -0.11 4.64
C CYS A 142 5.18 1.08 4.83
N LEU A 143 6.19 0.97 5.69
CA LEU A 143 7.27 1.94 5.77
C LEU A 143 8.37 1.55 4.78
N THR A 144 8.71 2.44 3.84
CA THR A 144 9.62 2.14 2.73
C THR A 144 10.40 3.38 2.27
N ASN A 145 11.40 3.18 1.41
CA ASN A 145 12.05 4.25 0.65
C ASN A 145 11.74 4.19 -0.86
N GLY A 146 11.04 3.15 -1.32
CA GLY A 146 10.52 3.04 -2.69
C GLY A 146 9.00 3.01 -2.65
N PRO A 147 8.32 4.14 -2.36
CA PRO A 147 6.87 4.16 -2.31
C PRO A 147 6.30 4.08 -3.72
N ALA A 148 5.06 3.56 -3.85
CA ALA A 148 4.33 3.64 -5.12
C ALA A 148 3.92 5.09 -5.46
N ASN A 149 3.88 5.98 -4.47
CA ASN A 149 3.63 7.40 -4.65
C ASN A 149 4.64 8.22 -3.82
N GLU A 150 5.41 9.09 -4.48
CA GLU A 150 6.50 9.85 -3.86
C GLU A 150 6.03 10.98 -2.93
N LEU A 151 4.76 11.40 -3.00
CA LEU A 151 4.19 12.42 -2.11
C LEU A 151 3.92 11.89 -0.69
N THR A 152 4.01 10.57 -0.49
CA THR A 152 3.92 9.94 0.82
C THR A 152 5.12 10.32 1.70
N PHE A 153 4.94 10.29 3.02
CA PHE A 153 6.04 10.60 3.93
C PHE A 153 5.89 9.95 5.30
N CYS A 154 7.01 9.85 6.00
CA CYS A 154 7.11 9.46 7.41
C CYS A 154 7.96 10.48 8.17
N THR A 155 7.58 10.80 9.41
CA THR A 155 8.28 11.75 10.26
C THR A 155 8.15 11.37 11.73
N THR A 156 9.06 11.86 12.58
CA THR A 156 8.90 11.79 14.04
C THR A 156 8.56 13.16 14.63
N ASN A 157 8.47 14.20 13.78
CA ASN A 157 8.07 15.53 14.19
C ASN A 157 6.54 15.65 14.20
N ALA A 158 5.94 15.72 15.39
CA ALA A 158 4.50 15.92 15.53
C ALA A 158 4.03 17.29 14.99
N GLY A 159 4.91 18.28 14.90
CA GLY A 159 4.64 19.61 14.35
C GLY A 159 5.02 19.77 12.88
N ASP A 160 5.14 18.67 12.13
CA ASP A 160 5.39 18.74 10.68
C ASP A 160 4.22 19.47 9.99
N PRO A 161 4.46 20.51 9.18
CA PRO A 161 3.39 21.28 8.53
C PRO A 161 2.44 20.42 7.68
N ARG A 162 2.93 19.29 7.16
CA ARG A 162 2.13 18.34 6.38
C ARG A 162 1.10 17.58 7.22
N LEU A 163 1.21 17.61 8.54
CA LEU A 163 0.25 17.04 9.49
C LEU A 163 -0.75 18.09 10.02
N SER A 164 -0.72 19.32 9.49
CA SER A 164 -1.61 20.39 9.94
C SER A 164 -3.08 19.98 9.80
N GLY A 165 -3.85 20.20 10.86
CA GLY A 165 -5.27 19.85 10.92
C GLY A 165 -5.58 18.41 11.34
N ILE A 166 -4.58 17.52 11.43
CA ILE A 166 -4.77 16.15 11.93
C ILE A 166 -4.80 16.13 13.46
N ARG A 167 -5.81 15.47 14.04
CA ARG A 167 -6.03 15.43 15.50
C ARG A 167 -5.93 14.00 16.02
N TRP A 168 -4.80 13.66 16.64
CA TRP A 168 -4.53 12.32 17.16
C TRP A 168 -5.14 12.02 18.52
N ASP A 169 -5.51 13.06 19.27
CA ASP A 169 -6.07 12.91 20.62
C ASP A 169 -7.49 12.32 20.54
N ASN A 170 -7.73 11.25 21.31
CA ASN A 170 -9.01 10.52 21.37
C ASN A 170 -9.48 9.90 20.04
N SER A 171 -8.60 9.75 19.04
CA SER A 171 -8.97 9.05 17.81
C SER A 171 -8.97 7.55 18.01
N GLN A 172 -10.04 6.88 17.55
CA GLN A 172 -10.07 5.44 17.43
C GLN A 172 -8.96 4.95 16.47
N PRO A 173 -8.44 3.72 16.64
CA PRO A 173 -7.43 3.18 15.74
C PRO A 173 -7.85 3.20 14.27
N ILE A 174 -9.12 2.88 14.00
CA ILE A 174 -9.80 3.08 12.71
C ILE A 174 -11.23 3.60 13.03
N PRO A 175 -11.76 4.59 12.28
CA PRO A 175 -13.17 4.95 12.37
C PRO A 175 -14.09 3.77 12.02
N LYS A 176 -15.00 3.39 12.93
CA LYS A 176 -15.84 2.18 12.79
C LYS A 176 -16.68 2.14 11.51
N ASP A 177 -17.12 3.30 11.04
CA ASP A 177 -17.89 3.48 9.80
C ASP A 177 -17.11 3.18 8.53
N LEU A 178 -15.77 3.17 8.63
CA LEU A 178 -14.86 2.87 7.52
C LEU A 178 -14.36 1.42 7.53
N ILE A 179 -14.77 0.61 8.52
CA ILE A 179 -14.41 -0.80 8.59
C ILE A 179 -15.37 -1.59 7.69
N ARG A 180 -14.84 -2.21 6.64
CA ARG A 180 -15.56 -3.18 5.81
C ARG A 180 -15.14 -4.57 6.26
N PRO A 181 -15.98 -5.34 6.97
CA PRO A 181 -15.63 -6.71 7.31
C PRO A 181 -15.41 -7.49 6.02
N SER A 182 -14.16 -7.89 5.79
CA SER A 182 -13.83 -8.81 4.73
C SER A 182 -14.27 -10.22 5.16
N GLU A 183 -14.70 -11.07 4.23
CA GLU A 183 -15.05 -12.48 4.54
C GLU A 183 -13.85 -13.28 5.10
N ARG A 184 -12.64 -12.72 5.07
CA ARG A 184 -11.43 -13.28 5.66
C ARG A 184 -10.56 -12.16 6.23
N PRO A 185 -10.42 -11.99 7.56
CA PRO A 185 -9.46 -11.05 8.13
C PRO A 185 -8.06 -11.46 7.69
N ARG A 186 -7.37 -10.61 6.91
CA ARG A 186 -6.08 -10.99 6.27
C ARG A 186 -4.85 -10.63 7.08
N PHE A 187 -4.96 -9.72 8.03
CA PHE A 187 -3.86 -9.41 8.93
C PHE A 187 -3.81 -10.41 10.11
N ASP A 188 -3.70 -11.70 9.78
CA ASP A 188 -3.33 -12.75 10.71
C ASP A 188 -1.96 -13.32 10.30
N ARG A 189 -0.96 -13.04 11.13
CA ARG A 189 0.44 -13.40 10.90
C ARG A 189 0.60 -14.91 10.69
N GLU A 190 -0.17 -15.73 11.39
CA GLU A 190 -0.07 -17.19 11.27
C GLU A 190 -0.69 -17.69 9.96
N MET A 191 -1.82 -17.12 9.55
CA MET A 191 -2.49 -17.48 8.30
C MET A 191 -1.65 -17.09 7.08
N TRP A 192 -1.03 -15.91 7.09
CA TRP A 192 -0.19 -15.46 5.98
C TRP A 192 1.13 -16.23 5.89
N LEU A 193 1.80 -16.51 7.01
CA LEU A 193 2.96 -17.41 7.04
C LEU A 193 2.61 -18.79 6.48
N ALA A 194 1.40 -19.30 6.75
CA ALA A 194 0.94 -20.56 6.19
C ALA A 194 0.69 -20.48 4.67
N GLU A 195 0.08 -19.39 4.17
CA GLU A 195 -0.13 -19.16 2.73
C GLU A 195 1.19 -18.97 1.96
N GLU A 196 2.14 -18.21 2.51
CA GLU A 196 3.46 -18.01 1.91
C GLU A 196 4.29 -19.30 1.94
N THR A 197 4.24 -20.05 3.05
CA THR A 197 4.87 -21.38 3.14
C THR A 197 4.26 -22.35 2.12
N ALA A 198 2.94 -22.29 1.90
CA ALA A 198 2.25 -23.11 0.90
C ALA A 198 2.64 -22.72 -0.53
N SER A 199 2.76 -21.42 -0.83
CA SER A 199 3.23 -20.91 -2.12
C SER A 199 4.67 -21.33 -2.39
N LEU A 200 5.59 -21.10 -1.45
CA LEU A 200 6.99 -21.52 -1.57
C LEU A 200 7.13 -23.04 -1.71
N SER A 201 6.26 -23.81 -1.04
CA SER A 201 6.24 -25.27 -1.19
C SER A 201 5.78 -25.72 -2.57
N ALA A 202 4.85 -24.98 -3.20
CA ALA A 202 4.43 -25.22 -4.57
C ALA A 202 5.55 -24.89 -5.56
N ASP A 203 6.22 -23.74 -5.38
CA ASP A 203 7.33 -23.31 -6.24
C ASP A 203 8.51 -24.30 -6.17
N ILE A 204 8.85 -24.80 -4.98
CA ILE A 204 9.89 -25.84 -4.82
C ILE A 204 9.50 -27.13 -5.54
N LYS A 205 8.21 -27.49 -5.52
CA LYS A 205 7.72 -28.70 -6.19
C LYS A 205 7.80 -28.58 -7.71
N ASP A 206 7.43 -27.42 -8.24
CA ASP A 206 7.51 -27.14 -9.67
C ASP A 206 8.97 -27.08 -10.13
N PHE A 207 9.85 -26.42 -9.37
CA PHE A 207 11.27 -26.38 -9.66
C PHE A 207 11.92 -27.77 -9.67
N LYS A 208 11.54 -28.65 -8.72
CA LYS A 208 12.00 -30.05 -8.72
C LYS A 208 11.56 -30.81 -9.97
N LYS A 209 10.30 -30.62 -10.39
CA LYS A 209 9.75 -31.26 -11.58
C LYS A 209 10.43 -30.78 -12.86
N GLU A 210 10.76 -29.49 -12.95
CA GLU A 210 11.55 -28.93 -14.05
C GLU A 210 12.96 -29.53 -14.08
N LEU A 211 13.60 -29.69 -12.93
CA LEU A 211 14.94 -30.27 -12.82
C LEU A 211 14.95 -31.75 -13.21
N GLU A 212 13.93 -32.52 -12.82
CA GLU A 212 13.72 -33.91 -13.22
C GLU A 212 13.47 -34.06 -14.73
N ASN A 213 12.68 -33.16 -15.32
CA ASN A 213 12.46 -33.14 -16.78
C ASN A 213 13.71 -32.73 -17.56
N ALA A 214 14.53 -31.82 -17.01
CA ALA A 214 15.80 -31.39 -17.61
C ALA A 214 16.90 -32.45 -17.49
N THR A 215 16.84 -33.34 -16.50
CA THR A 215 17.81 -34.41 -16.29
C THR A 215 17.43 -35.74 -16.95
N GLN A 216 16.25 -35.87 -17.57
CA GLN A 216 15.96 -36.99 -18.46
C GLN A 216 16.66 -36.77 -19.81
N PRO A 217 17.75 -37.49 -20.13
CA PRO A 217 18.37 -37.39 -21.45
C PRO A 217 17.41 -38.01 -22.47
N ASN A 218 17.31 -37.42 -23.65
CA ASN A 218 16.59 -37.94 -24.82
C ASN A 218 16.89 -39.43 -25.08
N LEU A 219 16.16 -40.33 -24.42
CA LEU A 219 16.11 -41.76 -24.68
C LEU A 219 15.04 -42.08 -25.72
N ARG A 220 14.92 -41.25 -26.76
CA ARG A 220 14.11 -41.54 -27.95
C ARG A 220 14.71 -40.87 -29.17
N ARG A 221 15.77 -41.46 -29.72
CA ARG A 221 16.05 -41.50 -31.17
C ARG A 221 17.00 -42.66 -31.46
N LYS A 222 16.40 -43.82 -31.74
CA LYS A 222 16.88 -44.81 -32.70
C LYS A 222 15.66 -45.31 -33.46
#